data_AF-A0A401UUF2-F1
#
_entry.id   AF-A0A401UUF2-F1
#
_cell.length_a   1.000
_cell.length_b   1.000
_cell.length_c   1.000
_cell.angle_alpha   90.00
_cell.angle_beta   90.00
_cell.angle_gamma   90.00
#
_symmetry.space_group_name_H-M   'P 1'
#
loop_
_entity.id
_entity.type
_entity.pdbx_description
1 polymer ?
#
loop_
_entity_poly.entity_id
_entity_poly.type
_entity_poly.pdbx_seq_one_letter_code
_entity_poly.pdbx_strand_id
1 'polypeptide(L)'
;MGRLIVTEIKITDKEIIIIRVLESEENTFTTGVKEIYPLSENVKINIERNDKGLYRCIKGFSLEKCDDNGFTIEEEYETVEQGSIWHIPEDENYRFISGEIRLESDDLSWVEITKEHLEEYFEIVI
;
A
#
# COMPACT_ATOMS: atom_id res chain seq x y z
N MET A 1 -16.64 14.61 2.18
CA MET A 1 -16.08 14.46 0.82
C MET A 1 -15.75 12.98 0.64
N GLY A 2 -16.64 12.19 0.02
CA GLY A 2 -16.53 10.72 -0.01
C GLY A 2 -15.34 10.23 -0.84
N ARG A 3 -14.67 9.17 -0.38
CA ARG A 3 -13.46 8.60 -0.99
C ARG A 3 -13.87 7.47 -1.95
N LEU A 4 -13.24 7.42 -3.11
CA LEU A 4 -13.54 6.45 -4.17
C LEU A 4 -12.57 5.26 -4.04
N ILE A 5 -13.08 4.05 -3.82
CA ILE A 5 -12.27 2.83 -3.73
C ILE A 5 -12.55 1.98 -4.97
N VAL A 6 -11.51 1.59 -5.69
CA VAL A 6 -11.62 0.62 -6.79
C VAL A 6 -11.49 -0.78 -6.19
N THR A 7 -12.51 -1.62 -6.33
CA THR A 7 -12.59 -2.90 -5.59
C THR A 7 -12.46 -4.12 -6.49
N GLU A 8 -12.82 -4.05 -7.77
CA GLU A 8 -12.66 -5.19 -8.68
C GLU A 8 -12.50 -4.76 -10.15
N ILE A 9 -11.57 -5.41 -10.86
CA ILE A 9 -11.37 -5.23 -12.31
C ILE A 9 -11.48 -6.60 -12.96
N LYS A 10 -12.44 -6.73 -13.87
CA LYS A 10 -12.65 -7.96 -14.65
C LYS A 10 -12.34 -7.67 -16.11
N ILE A 11 -11.39 -8.42 -16.66
CA ILE A 11 -11.00 -8.35 -18.06
C ILE A 11 -11.60 -9.55 -18.78
N THR A 12 -12.23 -9.31 -19.93
CA THR A 12 -12.75 -10.35 -20.83
C THR A 12 -12.21 -10.12 -22.25
N ASP A 13 -12.44 -11.07 -23.15
CA ASP A 13 -12.01 -10.97 -24.55
C ASP A 13 -12.64 -9.79 -25.33
N LYS A 14 -13.66 -9.12 -24.77
CA LYS A 14 -14.45 -8.08 -25.45
C LYS A 14 -14.50 -6.75 -24.72
N GLU A 15 -14.38 -6.77 -23.39
CA GLU A 15 -14.64 -5.62 -22.56
C GLU A 15 -13.86 -5.68 -21.23
N ILE A 16 -13.52 -4.49 -20.74
CA ILE A 16 -12.98 -4.28 -19.39
C ILE A 16 -14.11 -3.74 -18.52
N ILE A 17 -14.36 -4.41 -17.39
CA ILE A 17 -15.37 -4.03 -16.42
C ILE A 17 -14.65 -3.53 -15.17
N ILE A 18 -14.86 -2.27 -14.83
CA ILE A 18 -14.36 -1.67 -13.59
C ILE A 18 -15.54 -1.51 -12.63
N ILE A 19 -15.41 -2.08 -11.43
CA ILE A 19 -16.39 -1.93 -10.35
C ILE A 19 -15.78 -1.00 -9.29
N ARG A 20 -16.34 0.20 -9.18
CA ARG A 20 -15.97 1.21 -8.18
C ARG A 20 -16.94 1.13 -7.03
N VAL A 21 -16.46 0.99 -5.80
CA VAL A 21 -17.29 1.09 -4.59
C VAL A 21 -17.06 2.48 -3.98
N LEU A 22 -18.16 3.17 -3.69
CA LEU A 22 -18.10 4.45 -3.00
C LEU A 22 -18.14 4.18 -1.50
N GLU A 23 -17.07 4.55 -0.81
CA GLU A 23 -17.04 4.60 0.64
C GLU A 23 -17.64 5.95 1.08
N SER A 24 -18.75 5.88 1.81
CA SER A 24 -19.31 7.05 2.48
C SER A 24 -18.66 7.20 3.86
N GLU A 25 -18.64 8.43 4.40
CA GLU A 25 -18.04 8.79 5.70
C GLU A 25 -18.64 8.01 6.90
N GLU A 26 -19.67 7.19 6.69
CA GLU A 26 -20.36 6.40 7.71
C GLU A 26 -20.09 4.88 7.65
N ASN A 27 -18.97 4.43 7.06
CA ASN A 27 -18.67 2.98 6.93
C ASN A 27 -19.77 2.17 6.20
N THR A 28 -20.62 2.84 5.42
CA THR A 28 -21.65 2.19 4.60
C THR A 28 -21.22 2.18 3.12
N PHE A 29 -21.06 0.98 2.58
CA PHE A 29 -20.76 0.75 1.16
C PHE A 29 -22.01 1.09 0.34
N THR A 30 -21.91 2.09 -0.53
CA THR A 30 -23.01 2.43 -1.44
C THR A 30 -22.71 1.90 -2.85
N THR A 31 -23.77 1.36 -3.45
CA THR A 31 -23.85 0.57 -4.69
C THR A 31 -22.82 0.95 -5.74
N GLY A 32 -22.07 -0.04 -6.22
CA GLY A 32 -20.93 0.19 -7.10
C GLY A 32 -21.30 0.76 -8.48
N VAL A 33 -20.46 1.68 -8.97
CA VAL A 33 -20.55 2.19 -10.34
C VAL A 33 -19.86 1.18 -11.25
N LYS A 34 -20.63 0.62 -12.21
CA LYS A 34 -20.13 -0.31 -13.22
C LYS A 34 -19.77 0.47 -14.49
N GLU A 35 -18.48 0.60 -14.77
CA GLU A 35 -17.99 1.17 -16.03
C GLU A 35 -17.57 0.02 -16.97
N ILE A 36 -18.05 0.07 -18.22
CA ILE A 36 -17.79 -0.94 -19.25
C ILE A 36 -17.08 -0.25 -20.40
N TYR A 37 -15.87 -0.72 -20.71
CA TYR A 37 -15.07 -0.22 -21.81
C TYR A 37 -14.97 -1.29 -22.90
N PRO A 38 -15.41 -1.02 -24.14
CA PRO A 38 -15.17 -1.93 -25.26
C PRO A 38 -13.67 -2.00 -25.54
N LEU A 39 -13.15 -3.20 -25.79
CA LEU A 39 -11.77 -3.39 -26.26
C LEU A 39 -11.68 -2.94 -27.73
N SER A 40 -11.49 -1.64 -27.95
CA SER A 40 -11.02 -1.07 -29.21
C SER A 40 -9.70 -0.34 -28.94
N GLU A 41 -8.64 -0.85 -29.56
CA GLU A 41 -7.23 -0.41 -29.57
C GLU A 41 -6.73 0.46 -28.38
N ASN A 42 -5.91 -0.19 -27.54
CA ASN A 42 -4.93 0.41 -26.61
C ASN A 42 -5.49 1.40 -25.56
N VAL A 43 -6.48 0.98 -24.78
CA VAL A 43 -6.86 1.69 -23.55
C VAL A 43 -5.78 1.49 -22.49
N LYS A 44 -5.07 2.57 -22.12
CA LYS A 44 -4.20 2.59 -20.93
C LYS A 44 -5.04 2.98 -19.72
N ILE A 45 -5.22 2.05 -18.79
CA ILE A 45 -5.90 2.30 -17.52
C ILE A 45 -4.83 2.48 -16.45
N ASN A 46 -4.78 3.66 -15.84
CA ASN A 46 -3.99 3.90 -14.63
C ASN A 46 -4.86 3.49 -13.44
N ILE A 47 -4.55 2.35 -12.83
CA ILE A 47 -5.21 1.88 -11.62
C ILE A 47 -4.35 2.36 -10.47
N GLU A 48 -4.81 3.40 -9.77
CA GLU A 48 -4.23 3.79 -8.48
C GLU A 48 -4.82 2.85 -7.43
N ARG A 49 -4.02 1.88 -6.95
CA ARG A 49 -4.40 1.07 -5.79
C ARG A 49 -4.36 1.96 -4.56
N ASN A 50 -5.42 1.92 -3.76
CA ASN A 50 -5.42 2.60 -2.46
C ASN A 50 -4.61 1.72 -1.51
N ASP A 51 -3.33 2.04 -1.34
CA ASP A 51 -2.33 1.24 -0.61
C ASP A 51 -2.52 1.26 0.93
N LYS A 52 -3.73 1.57 1.43
CA LYS A 52 -4.11 1.42 2.85
C LYS A 52 -4.26 -0.06 3.27
N GLY A 53 -3.44 -0.94 2.71
CA GLY A 53 -3.45 -2.37 3.00
C GLY A 53 -2.60 -2.72 4.22
N LEU A 54 -2.92 -3.83 4.86
CA LEU A 54 -1.99 -4.51 5.76
C LEU A 54 -0.95 -5.25 4.91
N TYR A 55 0.31 -5.19 5.31
CA TYR A 55 1.43 -5.84 4.65
C TYR A 55 2.01 -6.89 5.56
N ARG A 56 2.26 -8.08 5.04
CA ARG A 56 2.99 -9.14 5.75
C ARG A 56 4.39 -9.25 5.18
N CYS A 57 5.39 -9.19 6.06
CA CYS A 57 6.76 -9.48 5.66
C CYS A 57 6.89 -10.96 5.26
N ILE A 58 7.28 -11.26 4.02
CA ILE A 58 7.40 -12.64 3.51
C ILE A 58 8.81 -13.21 3.66
N LYS A 59 9.80 -12.34 3.88
CA LYS A 59 11.22 -12.68 4.01
C LYS A 59 11.84 -11.70 5.01
N GLY A 60 12.36 -12.19 6.13
CA GLY A 60 12.97 -11.31 7.13
C GLY A 60 14.23 -10.63 6.59
N PHE A 61 14.47 -9.40 7.02
CA PHE A 61 15.64 -8.59 6.62
C PHE A 61 16.00 -7.59 7.71
N SER A 62 17.18 -6.98 7.59
CA SER A 62 17.68 -6.00 8.55
C SER A 62 17.96 -4.67 7.86
N LEU A 63 17.60 -3.58 8.53
CA LEU A 63 17.83 -2.21 8.09
C LEU A 63 18.73 -1.51 9.09
N GLU A 64 19.52 -0.55 8.63
CA GLU A 64 20.25 0.34 9.52
C GLU A 64 19.27 1.14 10.38
N LYS A 65 19.55 1.20 11.68
CA LYS A 65 18.72 1.95 12.60
C LYS A 65 19.04 3.43 12.48
N CYS A 66 18.00 4.27 12.57
CA CYS A 66 18.17 5.71 12.58
C CYS A 66 17.65 6.31 13.89
N ASP A 67 18.20 7.47 14.27
CA ASP A 67 17.71 8.26 15.39
C ASP A 67 16.43 9.07 15.03
N ASP A 68 15.89 9.78 16.01
CA ASP A 68 14.68 10.62 15.84
C ASP A 68 14.87 11.78 14.85
N ASN A 69 16.11 12.04 14.44
CA ASN A 69 16.46 13.05 13.45
C ASN A 69 16.68 12.44 12.06
N GLY A 70 16.50 11.12 11.90
CA GLY A 70 16.68 10.40 10.65
C GLY A 70 18.15 10.16 10.28
N PHE A 71 19.08 10.28 11.24
CA PHE A 71 20.48 9.93 11.01
C PHE A 71 20.75 8.47 11.37
N THR A 72 21.46 7.77 10.49
CA THR A 72 21.93 6.40 10.74
C THR A 72 22.78 6.33 12.01
N ILE A 73 22.45 5.39 12.88
CA ILE A 73 23.24 5.03 14.06
C ILE A 73 24.22 3.94 13.62
N GLU A 74 25.52 4.21 13.70
CA GLU A 74 26.56 3.26 13.27
C GLU A 74 26.46 1.94 14.05
N GLU A 75 26.59 0.82 13.32
CA GLU A 75 26.57 -0.55 13.83
C GLU A 75 25.26 -1.00 14.52
N GLU A 76 24.19 -0.19 14.47
CA GLU A 76 22.86 -0.58 14.94
C GLU A 76 21.93 -0.94 13.77
N TYR A 77 21.25 -2.07 13.92
CA TYR A 77 20.31 -2.60 12.93
C TYR A 77 18.99 -2.97 13.58
N GLU A 78 17.89 -2.69 12.89
CA GLU A 78 16.56 -3.15 13.23
C GLU A 78 16.20 -4.33 12.33
N THR A 79 15.59 -5.38 12.90
CA THR A 79 15.23 -6.58 12.13
C THR A 79 13.72 -6.60 11.90
N VAL A 80 13.34 -6.67 10.63
CA VAL A 80 11.96 -6.94 10.22
C VAL A 80 11.80 -8.45 10.14
N GLU A 81 11.03 -9.00 11.06
CA GLU A 81 10.82 -10.45 11.16
C GLU A 81 9.88 -10.98 10.08
N GLN A 82 10.18 -12.16 9.54
CA GLN A 82 9.27 -12.83 8.62
C GLN A 82 7.93 -13.11 9.30
N GLY A 83 6.83 -12.77 8.64
CA GLY A 83 5.47 -12.94 9.13
C GLY A 83 4.94 -11.74 9.94
N SER A 84 5.77 -10.74 10.25
CA SER A 84 5.33 -9.50 10.89
C SER A 84 4.33 -8.73 10.01
N ILE A 85 3.41 -8.02 10.66
CA ILE A 85 2.34 -7.24 10.01
C ILE A 85 2.60 -5.75 10.17
N TRP A 86 2.45 -5.04 9.07
CA TRP A 86 2.73 -3.62 8.95
C TRP A 86 1.61 -2.91 8.19
N HIS A 87 1.51 -1.60 8.31
CA HIS A 87 0.53 -0.80 7.60
C HIS A 87 1.11 0.56 7.22
N ILE A 88 0.54 1.18 6.18
CA ILE A 88 0.84 2.58 5.86
C ILE A 88 0.02 3.45 6.82
N PRO A 89 0.65 4.36 7.60
CA PRO A 89 -0.07 5.24 8.51
C PRO A 89 -0.99 6.20 7.75
N GLU A 90 -2.04 6.69 8.41
CA GLU A 90 -3.00 7.59 7.76
C GLU A 90 -2.43 8.96 7.41
N ASP A 91 -1.37 9.39 8.11
CA ASP A 91 -0.66 10.63 7.83
C ASP A 91 0.58 10.36 6.97
N GLU A 92 0.43 10.53 5.65
CA GLU A 92 1.50 10.35 4.67
C GLU A 92 2.56 11.47 4.69
N ASN A 93 2.39 12.52 5.51
CA ASN A 93 3.29 13.68 5.52
C ASN A 93 4.52 13.49 6.43
N TYR A 94 4.60 12.39 7.18
CA TYR A 94 5.67 12.16 8.15
C TYR A 94 6.71 11.18 7.56
N ARG A 95 7.74 11.72 6.89
CA ARG A 95 8.92 10.97 6.39
C ARG A 95 10.20 11.60 6.96
N PHE A 96 11.07 10.78 7.57
CA PHE A 96 12.26 11.19 8.32
C PHE A 96 13.56 10.84 7.61
N ILE A 97 13.59 9.73 6.88
CA ILE A 97 14.81 9.11 6.31
C ILE A 97 14.76 9.09 4.77
N SER A 98 13.88 9.90 4.16
CA SER A 98 13.72 9.98 2.70
C SER A 98 13.31 8.64 2.04
N GLY A 99 12.75 7.69 2.79
CA GLY A 99 12.15 6.49 2.19
C GLY A 99 10.91 6.83 1.37
N GLU A 100 10.65 6.07 0.32
CA GLU A 100 9.47 6.29 -0.53
C GLU A 100 8.18 5.95 0.23
N ILE A 101 8.26 4.92 1.09
CA ILE A 101 7.14 4.33 1.83
C ILE A 101 7.52 4.18 3.31
N ARG A 102 6.65 4.67 4.20
CA ARG A 102 6.72 4.42 5.64
C ARG A 102 5.72 3.32 5.99
N LEU A 103 6.20 2.31 6.71
CA LEU A 103 5.39 1.25 7.29
C LEU A 103 5.48 1.33 8.81
N GLU A 104 4.36 1.15 9.49
CA GLU A 104 4.27 1.07 10.96
C GLU A 104 3.67 -0.27 11.39
N SER A 105 4.09 -0.76 12.56
CA SER A 105 3.58 -1.98 13.18
C SER A 105 2.96 -1.67 14.55
N ASP A 106 2.16 -2.62 15.06
CA ASP A 106 1.38 -2.46 16.30
C ASP A 106 2.26 -2.27 17.55
N ASP A 107 3.53 -2.64 17.49
CA ASP A 107 4.52 -2.46 18.54
C ASP A 107 5.15 -1.05 18.56
N LEU A 108 4.60 -0.11 17.76
CA LEU A 108 5.10 1.25 17.56
C LEU A 108 6.45 1.33 16.83
N SER A 109 6.90 0.22 16.24
CA SER A 109 8.05 0.22 15.34
C SER A 109 7.64 0.80 13.98
N TRP A 110 8.60 1.41 13.29
CA TRP A 110 8.39 1.93 11.94
C TRP A 110 9.64 1.73 11.09
N VAL A 111 9.44 1.56 9.79
CA VAL A 111 10.51 1.47 8.80
C VAL A 111 10.20 2.37 7.62
N GLU A 112 11.25 2.96 7.05
CA GLU A 112 11.18 3.69 5.79
C GLU A 112 11.94 2.91 4.72
N ILE A 113 11.22 2.50 3.68
CA ILE A 113 11.73 1.61 2.64
C ILE A 113 11.42 2.16 1.24
N THR A 114 12.11 1.63 0.23
CA THR A 114 11.81 1.89 -1.17
C THR A 114 10.63 1.04 -1.63
N LYS A 115 10.01 1.41 -2.76
CA LYS A 115 9.00 0.56 -3.43
C LYS A 115 9.56 -0.81 -3.79
N GLU A 116 10.81 -0.87 -4.26
CA GLU A 116 11.49 -2.13 -4.60
C GLU A 116 11.60 -3.05 -3.37
N HIS A 117 11.96 -2.50 -2.20
CA HIS A 117 11.97 -3.27 -0.96
C HIS A 117 10.57 -3.74 -0.56
N LEU A 118 9.53 -2.90 -0.71
CA LEU A 118 8.17 -3.31 -0.43
C LEU A 118 7.76 -4.50 -1.31
N GLU A 119 8.04 -4.44 -2.61
CA GLU A 119 7.71 -5.50 -3.57
C GLU A 119 8.51 -6.81 -3.34
N GLU A 120 9.77 -6.71 -2.89
CA GLU A 120 10.60 -7.88 -2.61
C GLU A 120 10.26 -8.57 -1.29
N TYR A 121 10.00 -7.78 -0.23
CA TYR A 121 9.95 -8.29 1.14
C TYR A 121 8.55 -8.37 1.74
N PHE A 122 7.53 -7.80 1.09
CA PHE A 122 6.17 -7.76 1.63
C PHE A 122 5.12 -8.23 0.63
N GLU A 123 4.03 -8.78 1.16
CA GLU A 123 2.81 -9.05 0.42
C GLU A 123 1.62 -8.36 1.08
N ILE A 124 0.62 -8.00 0.28
CA ILE A 124 -0.63 -7.44 0.79
C ILE A 124 -1.43 -8.56 1.46
N VAL A 125 -1.90 -8.30 2.67
CA VAL A 125 -2.86 -9.13 3.38
C VAL A 125 -4.27 -8.69 2.95
N ILE A 126 -5.01 -9.63 2.35
CA ILE A 126 -6.37 -9.46 1.83
C ILE A 126 -7.38 -10.10 2.80
#